data_AF-A0A561WUK3-F1
#
_entry.id   AF-A0A561WUK3-F1
#
_cell.length_a   1.000
_cell.length_b   1.000
_cell.length_c   1.000
_cell.angle_alpha   90.00
_cell.angle_beta   90.00
_cell.angle_gamma   90.00
#
_symmetry.space_group_name_H-M   'P 1'
#
loop_
_entity.id
_entity.type
_entity.pdbx_description
1 polymer ?
#
loop_
_entity_poly.entity_id
_entity_poly.type
_entity_poly.pdbx_seq_one_letter_code
_entity_poly.pdbx_strand_id
1 'polypeptide(L)'
;MSHVGRERHVTEEEFRVDPGAPVFFLSYARTKNRVAAPPRDTNSKVFQLFVDLSDHVVELLGLPPGRPAGFMDRMIDGGQLWTEDLAFAAGHSQVFIPLISPQYLNSAWCAREWDAFARRRFTLRPGAAATPGETPIIPVNWSVVERHRVPPVVSQRQMFTPTRLPSDIAPQYHDEGIYGLLSLGKNGKDAYDAVVWRLAQRVAKAYHTHWVQAQVPADMQQLRATFEEVGHDLV
;
A
#
# COMPACT_ATOMS: atom_id res chain seq x y z
N MET A 1 -34.47 -6.39 -37.92
CA MET A 1 -34.07 -6.74 -36.54
C MET A 1 -32.63 -6.30 -36.34
N SER A 2 -32.42 -5.11 -35.79
CA SER A 2 -31.09 -4.56 -35.55
C SER A 2 -30.95 -4.33 -34.05
N HIS A 3 -30.23 -5.22 -33.39
CA HIS A 3 -29.87 -5.09 -31.97
C HIS A 3 -28.70 -4.12 -31.88
N VAL A 4 -29.00 -2.83 -31.71
CA VAL A 4 -28.00 -1.84 -31.30
C VAL A 4 -27.60 -2.19 -29.88
N GLY A 5 -26.35 -2.63 -29.71
CA GLY A 5 -25.73 -2.86 -28.43
C GLY A 5 -25.79 -1.58 -27.60
N ARG A 6 -26.43 -1.67 -26.43
CA ARG A 6 -26.53 -0.58 -25.47
C ARG A 6 -25.12 -0.32 -24.92
N GLU A 7 -24.42 0.67 -25.46
CA GLU A 7 -23.24 1.24 -24.82
C GLU A 7 -23.66 1.64 -23.41
N ARG A 8 -23.09 0.97 -22.41
CA ARG A 8 -23.23 1.40 -21.03
C ARG A 8 -22.52 2.75 -20.94
N HIS A 9 -23.30 3.82 -20.89
CA HIS A 9 -22.81 5.11 -20.42
C HIS A 9 -22.26 4.88 -19.01
N VAL A 10 -20.94 4.73 -18.91
CA VAL A 10 -20.23 4.73 -17.64
C VAL A 10 -20.35 6.17 -17.13
N THR A 11 -21.26 6.41 -16.19
CA THR A 11 -21.46 7.73 -15.62
C THR A 11 -20.32 8.01 -14.64
N GLU A 12 -19.86 9.27 -14.55
CA GLU A 12 -18.83 9.68 -13.58
C GLU A 12 -19.19 9.34 -12.12
N GLU A 13 -20.48 9.11 -11.84
CA GLU A 13 -20.96 8.64 -10.54
C GLU A 13 -20.42 7.27 -10.13
N GLU A 14 -20.07 6.39 -11.08
CA GLU A 14 -19.53 5.05 -10.80
C GLU A 14 -18.12 5.13 -10.20
N PHE A 15 -17.36 6.20 -10.45
CA PHE A 15 -15.98 6.38 -10.00
C PHE A 15 -15.84 7.28 -8.77
N ARG A 16 -16.95 7.53 -8.06
CA ARG A 16 -16.93 8.33 -6.83
C ARG A 16 -16.06 7.66 -5.76
N VAL A 17 -15.29 8.49 -5.07
CA VAL A 17 -14.50 8.14 -3.90
C VAL A 17 -15.07 8.92 -2.74
N ASP A 18 -15.23 8.28 -1.59
CA ASP A 18 -15.67 8.96 -0.38
C ASP A 18 -14.68 10.10 -0.04
N PRO A 19 -15.14 11.36 0.14
CA PRO A 19 -14.26 12.48 0.45
C PRO A 19 -13.44 12.30 1.74
N GLY A 20 -13.96 11.54 2.71
CA GLY A 20 -13.28 11.20 3.96
C GLY A 20 -12.30 10.03 3.81
N ALA A 21 -12.33 9.30 2.69
CA ALA A 21 -11.42 8.19 2.49
C ALA A 21 -9.97 8.66 2.26
N PRO A 22 -8.99 8.02 2.92
CA PRO A 22 -7.59 8.26 2.65
C PRO A 22 -7.23 7.87 1.21
N VAL A 23 -6.27 8.57 0.62
CA VAL A 23 -5.75 8.25 -0.73
C VAL A 23 -5.07 6.88 -0.69
N PHE A 24 -4.21 6.66 0.31
CA PHE A 24 -3.47 5.41 0.46
C PHE A 24 -3.63 4.77 1.84
N PHE A 25 -3.48 3.44 1.87
CA PHE A 25 -3.33 2.65 3.08
C PHE A 25 -1.90 2.11 3.15
N LEU A 26 -1.18 2.43 4.22
CA LEU A 26 0.17 1.95 4.49
C LEU A 26 0.12 0.77 5.46
N SER A 27 0.33 -0.44 4.92
CA SER A 27 0.34 -1.69 5.68
C SER A 27 1.76 -2.08 6.05
N TYR A 28 2.02 -2.38 7.31
CA TYR A 28 3.36 -2.71 7.79
C TYR A 28 3.31 -3.71 8.96
N ALA A 29 4.39 -4.47 9.13
CA ALA A 29 4.52 -5.32 10.31
C ALA A 29 4.82 -4.49 11.55
N ARG A 30 3.86 -4.50 12.49
CA ARG A 30 4.07 -3.99 13.83
C ARG A 30 5.02 -4.90 14.58
N THR A 31 6.03 -4.31 15.21
CA THR A 31 6.85 -5.06 16.16
C THR A 31 6.19 -4.96 17.54
N LYS A 32 5.73 -6.09 18.09
CA LYS A 32 5.17 -6.12 19.45
C LYS A 32 6.21 -5.59 20.43
N ASN A 33 5.83 -4.62 21.27
CA ASN A 33 6.66 -4.19 22.38
C ASN A 33 6.85 -5.38 23.31
N ARG A 34 8.09 -5.89 23.43
CA ARG A 34 8.43 -6.79 24.54
C ARG A 34 8.49 -5.92 25.79
N VAL A 35 7.86 -6.36 26.88
CA VAL A 35 7.63 -5.64 28.15
C VAL A 35 8.91 -5.11 28.84
N ALA A 36 10.10 -5.35 28.28
CA ALA A 36 11.39 -4.93 28.83
C ALA A 36 12.35 -4.24 27.83
N ALA A 37 11.90 -3.88 26.62
CA ALA A 37 12.76 -3.21 25.63
C ALA A 37 12.36 -1.74 25.44
N PRO A 38 13.33 -0.82 25.23
CA PRO A 38 13.01 0.57 24.87
C PRO A 38 12.14 0.61 23.60
N PRO A 39 11.33 1.68 23.41
CA PRO A 39 10.45 1.83 22.25
C PRO A 39 11.25 1.58 20.96
N ARG A 40 10.83 0.57 20.17
CA ARG A 40 11.62 0.16 19.01
C ARG A 40 11.55 1.20 17.89
N ASP A 41 12.73 1.58 17.43
CA ASP A 41 13.03 2.49 16.31
C ASP A 41 12.19 2.25 15.03
N THR A 42 11.81 0.99 14.75
CA THR A 42 11.04 0.64 13.55
C THR A 42 9.68 1.33 13.46
N ASN A 43 8.89 1.38 14.54
CA ASN A 43 7.57 2.03 14.49
C ASN A 43 7.71 3.54 14.27
N SER A 44 8.74 4.16 14.87
CA SER A 44 9.06 5.57 14.66
C SER A 44 9.51 5.85 13.23
N LYS A 45 10.33 4.99 12.63
CA LYS A 45 10.75 5.08 11.23
C LYS A 45 9.59 4.90 10.25
N VAL A 46 8.66 3.98 10.51
CA VAL A 46 7.44 3.84 9.70
C VAL A 46 6.57 5.08 9.83
N PHE A 47 6.43 5.63 11.04
CA PHE A 47 5.68 6.87 11.25
C PHE A 47 6.32 8.05 10.51
N GLN A 48 7.66 8.16 10.51
CA GLN A 48 8.38 9.15 9.71
C GLN A 48 8.07 8.99 8.22
N LEU A 49 8.20 7.79 7.66
CA LEU A 49 7.83 7.50 6.27
C LEU A 49 6.38 7.90 5.97
N PHE A 50 5.46 7.59 6.88
CA PHE A 50 4.05 7.92 6.71
C PHE A 50 3.80 9.43 6.63
N VAL A 51 4.45 10.22 7.50
CA VAL A 51 4.35 11.68 7.49
C VAL A 51 4.94 12.24 6.19
N ASP A 52 6.19 11.89 5.87
CA ASP A 52 6.89 12.42 4.69
C ASP A 52 6.15 12.06 3.38
N LEU A 53 5.63 10.82 3.28
CA LEU A 53 4.84 10.39 2.14
C LEU A 53 3.49 11.13 2.08
N SER A 54 2.83 11.33 3.22
CA SER A 54 1.54 12.04 3.28
C SER A 54 1.70 13.47 2.79
N ASP A 55 2.72 14.19 3.25
CA ASP A 55 2.98 15.58 2.87
C ASP A 55 3.16 15.70 1.35
N HIS A 56 3.97 14.84 0.75
CA HIS A 56 4.12 14.84 -0.71
C HIS A 56 2.82 14.48 -1.46
N VAL A 57 2.02 13.55 -0.94
CA VAL A 57 0.75 13.16 -1.58
C VAL A 57 -0.28 14.28 -1.49
N VAL A 58 -0.34 15.02 -0.36
CA VAL A 58 -1.19 16.22 -0.23
C VAL A 58 -0.86 17.22 -1.33
N GLU A 59 0.42 17.55 -1.48
CA GLU A 59 0.89 18.53 -2.47
C GLU A 59 0.65 18.06 -3.91
N LEU A 60 0.97 16.81 -4.22
CA LEU A 60 0.83 16.26 -5.58
C LEU A 60 -0.64 16.13 -6.01
N LEU A 61 -1.57 15.92 -5.09
CA LEU A 61 -3.00 15.75 -5.38
C LEU A 61 -3.84 16.98 -5.08
N GLY A 62 -3.27 18.04 -4.49
CA GLY A 62 -4.00 19.24 -4.07
C GLY A 62 -5.13 18.92 -3.09
N LEU A 63 -4.88 18.06 -2.10
CA LEU A 63 -5.92 17.64 -1.16
C LEU A 63 -6.39 18.82 -0.29
N PRO A 64 -7.71 18.98 -0.07
CA PRO A 64 -8.22 20.06 0.76
C PRO A 64 -7.82 19.87 2.23
N PRO A 65 -7.73 20.97 3.01
CA PRO A 65 -7.45 20.89 4.45
C PRO A 65 -8.40 19.92 5.16
N GLY A 66 -7.84 19.09 6.04
CA GLY A 66 -8.61 18.10 6.82
C GLY A 66 -8.89 16.79 6.10
N ARG A 67 -8.59 16.64 4.80
CA ARG A 67 -8.64 15.34 4.12
C ARG A 67 -7.37 14.53 4.41
N PRO A 68 -7.47 13.31 4.96
CA PRO A 68 -6.30 12.47 5.20
C PRO A 68 -5.69 12.02 3.86
N ALA A 69 -4.38 12.22 3.68
CA ALA A 69 -3.67 11.66 2.53
C ALA A 69 -3.50 10.14 2.69
N GLY A 70 -3.05 9.71 3.87
CA GLY A 70 -2.82 8.31 4.16
C GLY A 70 -3.56 7.82 5.40
N PHE A 71 -3.65 6.51 5.53
CA PHE A 71 -3.96 5.81 6.77
C PHE A 71 -2.86 4.79 7.07
N MET A 72 -2.46 4.68 8.34
CA MET A 72 -1.67 3.58 8.87
C MET A 72 -2.30 3.13 10.18
N ASP A 73 -2.43 1.82 10.42
CA ASP A 73 -2.92 1.32 11.70
C ASP A 73 -1.89 1.59 12.80
N ARG A 74 -2.25 2.46 13.75
CA ARG A 74 -1.42 2.85 14.90
C ARG A 74 -1.84 2.16 16.20
N MET A 75 -2.93 1.41 16.22
CA MET A 75 -3.44 0.81 17.45
C MET A 75 -2.47 -0.26 17.96
N ILE A 76 -2.11 -0.21 19.24
CA ILE A 76 -1.19 -1.17 19.86
C ILE A 76 -1.95 -2.30 20.57
N ASP A 77 -3.19 -2.07 20.97
CA ASP A 77 -3.96 -3.01 21.79
C ASP A 77 -5.46 -2.92 21.47
N GLY A 78 -6.10 -4.09 21.43
CA GLY A 78 -7.55 -4.24 21.23
C GLY A 78 -7.83 -5.45 20.35
N GLY A 79 -7.95 -6.63 20.97
CA GLY A 79 -7.99 -7.91 20.29
C GLY A 79 -8.99 -8.02 19.13
N GLN A 80 -8.55 -8.70 18.06
CA GLN A 80 -9.31 -9.33 16.96
C GLN A 80 -10.38 -8.53 16.19
N LEU A 81 -10.84 -7.37 16.65
CA LEU A 81 -11.83 -6.53 15.96
C LEU A 81 -11.14 -5.37 15.24
N TRP A 82 -11.55 -5.13 13.99
CA TRP A 82 -11.21 -3.89 13.29
C TRP A 82 -11.95 -2.73 13.94
N THR A 83 -11.24 -1.63 14.18
CA THR A 83 -11.93 -0.36 14.45
C THR A 83 -12.71 0.04 13.21
N GLU A 84 -13.80 0.79 13.40
CA GLU A 84 -14.57 1.35 12.28
C GLU A 84 -13.66 2.14 11.33
N ASP A 85 -12.72 2.93 11.89
CA ASP A 85 -11.74 3.69 11.12
C ASP A 85 -10.81 2.80 10.27
N LEU A 86 -10.33 1.69 10.82
CA LEU A 86 -9.49 0.75 10.09
C LEU A 86 -10.26 0.07 8.96
N ALA A 87 -11.48 -0.39 9.26
CA ALA A 87 -12.34 -1.03 8.27
C ALA A 87 -12.72 -0.08 7.14
N PHE A 88 -13.06 1.16 7.49
CA PHE A 88 -13.32 2.23 6.55
C PHE A 88 -12.08 2.50 5.69
N ALA A 89 -10.91 2.71 6.29
CA ALA A 89 -9.68 2.99 5.55
C ALA A 89 -9.31 1.83 4.61
N ALA A 90 -9.32 0.59 5.08
CA ALA A 90 -9.01 -0.58 4.27
C ALA A 90 -10.03 -0.81 3.14
N GLY A 91 -11.31 -0.54 3.40
CA GLY A 91 -12.38 -0.71 2.43
C GLY A 91 -12.48 0.41 1.38
N HIS A 92 -12.02 1.62 1.69
CA HIS A 92 -12.21 2.80 0.83
C HIS A 92 -10.94 3.35 0.19
N SER A 93 -9.75 3.08 0.75
CA SER A 93 -8.48 3.59 0.19
C SER A 93 -8.33 3.20 -1.28
N GLN A 94 -7.81 4.12 -2.09
CA GLN A 94 -7.63 3.90 -3.53
C GLN A 94 -6.27 3.30 -3.87
N VAL A 95 -5.31 3.36 -2.95
CA VAL A 95 -3.95 2.83 -3.12
C VAL A 95 -3.56 2.02 -1.89
N PHE A 96 -2.95 0.85 -2.10
CA PHE A 96 -2.44 -0.01 -1.02
C PHE A 96 -0.93 -0.09 -1.09
N ILE A 97 -0.25 0.17 0.02
CA ILE A 97 1.21 0.19 0.12
C ILE A 97 1.64 -0.80 1.20
N PRO A 98 1.89 -2.07 0.84
CA PRO A 98 2.46 -3.03 1.77
C PRO A 98 3.98 -2.87 1.86
N LEU A 99 4.46 -2.61 3.08
CA LEU A 99 5.87 -2.48 3.44
C LEU A 99 6.49 -3.87 3.64
N ILE A 100 6.97 -4.45 2.55
CA ILE A 100 7.50 -5.80 2.48
C ILE A 100 8.79 -5.91 3.30
N SER A 101 8.78 -6.84 4.24
CA SER A 101 9.88 -7.19 5.14
C SER A 101 9.68 -8.63 5.63
N PRO A 102 10.70 -9.29 6.22
CA PRO A 102 10.52 -10.62 6.80
C PRO A 102 9.39 -10.66 7.84
N GLN A 103 9.23 -9.61 8.66
CA GLN A 103 8.15 -9.55 9.65
C GLN A 103 6.78 -9.37 8.99
N TYR A 104 6.70 -8.60 7.89
CA TYR A 104 5.46 -8.42 7.12
C TYR A 104 4.94 -9.75 6.60
N LEU A 105 5.81 -10.51 5.95
CA LEU A 105 5.46 -11.79 5.33
C LEU A 105 5.08 -12.88 6.35
N ASN A 106 5.48 -12.73 7.62
CA ASN A 106 5.11 -13.63 8.72
C ASN A 106 3.93 -13.12 9.57
N SER A 107 3.30 -12.01 9.19
CA SER A 107 2.22 -11.39 9.95
C SER A 107 0.86 -11.80 9.41
N ALA A 108 0.11 -12.56 10.21
CA ALA A 108 -1.27 -12.94 9.89
C ALA A 108 -2.21 -11.72 9.72
N TRP A 109 -1.91 -10.63 10.42
CA TRP A 109 -2.64 -9.37 10.26
C TRP A 109 -2.37 -8.73 8.91
N CYS A 110 -1.10 -8.64 8.52
CA CYS A 110 -0.71 -8.07 7.23
C CYS A 110 -1.25 -8.91 6.07
N ALA A 111 -1.33 -10.23 6.23
CA ALA A 111 -1.97 -11.11 5.26
C ALA A 111 -3.47 -10.79 5.07
N ARG A 112 -4.19 -10.48 6.17
CA ARG A 112 -5.61 -10.07 6.09
C ARG A 112 -5.79 -8.74 5.40
N GLU A 113 -4.96 -7.75 5.74
CA GLU A 113 -4.96 -6.45 5.05
C GLU A 113 -4.67 -6.63 3.56
N TRP A 114 -3.65 -7.42 3.21
CA TRP A 114 -3.33 -7.74 1.83
C TRP A 114 -4.53 -8.36 1.10
N ASP A 115 -5.15 -9.38 1.70
CA ASP A 115 -6.31 -10.07 1.11
C ASP A 115 -7.52 -9.14 0.95
N ALA A 116 -7.76 -8.24 1.90
CA ALA A 116 -8.82 -7.24 1.82
C ALA A 116 -8.65 -6.32 0.60
N PHE A 117 -7.41 -5.90 0.29
CA PHE A 117 -7.12 -5.10 -0.89
C PHE A 117 -7.05 -5.92 -2.18
N ALA A 118 -6.48 -7.12 -2.14
CA ALA A 118 -6.29 -7.97 -3.32
C ALA A 118 -7.62 -8.48 -3.92
N ARG A 119 -8.67 -8.60 -3.10
CA ARG A 119 -10.03 -8.98 -3.54
C ARG A 119 -10.82 -7.83 -4.14
N ARG A 120 -10.41 -6.59 -3.90
CA ARG A 120 -11.13 -5.40 -4.40
C ARG A 120 -10.91 -5.27 -5.90
N ARG A 121 -12.01 -5.14 -6.63
CA ARG A 121 -11.97 -4.83 -8.05
C ARG A 121 -11.40 -3.43 -8.25
N PHE A 122 -10.50 -3.30 -9.20
CA PHE A 122 -10.06 -2.01 -9.70
C PHE A 122 -10.20 -1.96 -11.22
N THR A 123 -10.34 -0.74 -11.76
CA THR A 123 -10.39 -0.47 -13.20
C THR A 123 -9.66 0.83 -13.49
N LEU A 124 -9.34 1.07 -14.76
CA LEU A 124 -8.85 2.37 -15.18
C LEU A 124 -9.97 3.41 -15.11
N ARG A 125 -9.59 4.63 -14.71
CA ARG A 125 -10.48 5.80 -14.80
C ARG A 125 -10.67 6.19 -16.27
N PRO A 126 -11.80 6.84 -16.62
CA PRO A 126 -12.03 7.31 -17.99
C PRO A 126 -10.89 8.21 -18.47
N GLY A 127 -10.39 7.94 -19.68
CA GLY A 127 -9.30 8.70 -20.29
C GLY A 127 -7.90 8.45 -19.70
N ALA A 128 -7.77 7.60 -18.67
CA ALA A 128 -6.48 7.25 -18.12
C ALA A 128 -5.75 6.20 -18.96
N ALA A 129 -4.44 6.36 -19.11
CA ALA A 129 -3.54 5.33 -19.61
C ALA A 129 -2.61 4.87 -18.47
N ALA A 130 -2.60 3.57 -18.18
CA ALA A 130 -1.66 2.95 -17.25
C ALA A 130 -0.65 2.11 -18.02
N THR A 131 0.56 1.96 -17.46
CA THR A 131 1.53 1.00 -18.00
C THR A 131 1.04 -0.42 -17.71
N PRO A 132 1.17 -1.38 -18.66
CA PRO A 132 0.77 -2.77 -18.40
C PRO A 132 1.40 -3.31 -17.12
N GLY A 133 0.58 -3.91 -16.25
CA GLY A 133 1.02 -4.45 -14.96
C GLY A 133 1.04 -3.45 -13.80
N GLU A 134 0.85 -2.15 -14.04
CA GLU A 134 0.63 -1.20 -12.95
C GLU A 134 -0.72 -1.47 -12.27
N THR A 135 -0.70 -1.56 -10.95
CA THR A 135 -1.91 -1.74 -10.14
C THR A 135 -1.95 -0.69 -9.02
N PRO A 136 -3.10 -0.49 -8.36
CA PRO A 136 -3.20 0.34 -7.15
C PRO A 136 -2.58 -0.34 -5.91
N ILE A 137 -2.10 -1.59 -6.01
CA ILE A 137 -1.28 -2.25 -4.99
C ILE A 137 0.18 -2.00 -5.34
N ILE A 138 0.90 -1.34 -4.45
CA ILE A 138 2.29 -0.89 -4.63
C ILE A 138 3.15 -1.50 -3.50
N PRO A 139 3.64 -2.74 -3.65
CA PRO A 139 4.54 -3.33 -2.68
C PRO A 139 5.87 -2.58 -2.65
N VAL A 140 6.35 -2.25 -1.45
CA VAL A 140 7.57 -1.44 -1.23
C VAL A 140 8.53 -2.24 -0.37
N ASN A 141 9.81 -2.31 -0.76
CA ASN A 141 10.85 -2.90 0.09
C ASN A 141 11.06 -2.02 1.33
N TRP A 142 10.54 -2.47 2.47
CA TRP A 142 10.85 -1.89 3.77
C TRP A 142 12.24 -2.33 4.22
N SER A 143 12.51 -3.63 4.15
CA SER A 143 13.85 -4.21 4.28
C SER A 143 14.04 -5.25 3.19
N VAL A 144 15.29 -5.60 2.89
CA VAL A 144 15.58 -6.62 1.87
C VAL A 144 15.02 -7.97 2.29
N VAL A 145 14.30 -8.60 1.35
CA VAL A 145 13.81 -9.97 1.46
C VAL A 145 14.37 -10.75 0.28
N GLU A 146 14.98 -11.89 0.55
CA GLU A 146 15.46 -12.80 -0.49
C GLU A 146 14.29 -13.24 -1.36
N ARG A 147 14.44 -13.16 -2.70
CA ARG A 147 13.34 -13.41 -3.66
C ARG A 147 12.60 -14.73 -3.41
N HIS A 148 13.31 -15.80 -3.05
CA HIS A 148 12.72 -17.12 -2.80
C HIS A 148 11.85 -17.21 -1.54
N ARG A 149 11.95 -16.21 -0.64
CA ARG A 149 11.11 -16.09 0.56
C ARG A 149 9.87 -15.24 0.34
N VAL A 150 9.74 -14.59 -0.81
CA VAL A 150 8.57 -13.77 -1.16
C VAL A 150 7.46 -14.71 -1.66
N PRO A 151 6.29 -14.77 -1.00
CA PRO A 151 5.18 -15.62 -1.42
C PRO A 151 4.69 -15.29 -2.84
N PRO A 152 4.16 -16.27 -3.59
CA PRO A 152 3.65 -16.08 -4.96
C PRO A 152 2.71 -14.88 -5.10
N VAL A 153 1.74 -14.75 -4.20
CA VAL A 153 0.74 -13.66 -4.23
C VAL A 153 1.36 -12.27 -4.20
N VAL A 154 2.51 -12.12 -3.53
CA VAL A 154 3.27 -10.85 -3.47
C VAL A 154 4.17 -10.72 -4.69
N SER A 155 4.90 -11.79 -5.06
CA SER A 155 5.86 -11.77 -6.19
C SER A 155 5.22 -11.59 -7.57
N GLN A 156 3.94 -11.94 -7.73
CA GLN A 156 3.16 -11.67 -8.93
C GLN A 156 2.83 -10.19 -9.12
N ARG A 157 3.01 -9.37 -8.07
CA ARG A 157 2.84 -7.91 -8.14
C ARG A 157 4.18 -7.26 -8.46
N GLN A 158 4.14 -6.22 -9.28
CA GLN A 158 5.33 -5.41 -9.54
C GLN A 158 5.74 -4.68 -8.26
N MET A 159 6.90 -5.02 -7.72
CA MET A 159 7.54 -4.29 -6.62
C MET A 159 7.85 -2.86 -7.06
N PHE A 160 7.67 -1.90 -6.16
CA PHE A 160 8.08 -0.52 -6.37
C PHE A 160 9.59 -0.46 -6.66
N THR A 161 9.94 0.18 -7.77
CA THR A 161 11.31 0.48 -8.14
C THR A 161 11.35 1.95 -8.54
N PRO A 162 12.10 2.81 -7.82
CA PRO A 162 12.18 4.21 -8.17
C PRO A 162 12.93 4.36 -9.50
N THR A 163 12.36 5.14 -10.42
CA THR A 163 12.97 5.42 -11.73
C THR A 163 13.32 6.90 -11.84
N ARG A 164 14.16 7.26 -12.83
CA ARG A 164 14.59 8.65 -13.07
C ARG A 164 15.29 9.26 -11.84
N LEU A 165 16.13 8.47 -11.17
CA LEU A 165 17.01 8.91 -10.10
C LEU A 165 18.47 8.85 -10.55
N PRO A 166 19.39 9.55 -9.86
CA PRO A 166 20.81 9.28 -9.93
C PRO A 166 21.12 7.76 -9.84
N SER A 167 22.17 7.33 -10.53
CA SER A 167 22.46 5.91 -10.78
C SER A 167 22.78 5.10 -9.52
N ASP A 168 23.15 5.76 -8.43
CA ASP A 168 23.52 5.19 -7.14
C ASP A 168 22.32 5.00 -6.19
N ILE A 169 21.29 5.85 -6.27
CA ILE A 169 20.16 5.80 -5.34
C ILE A 169 19.29 4.56 -5.53
N ALA A 170 18.97 4.18 -6.76
CA ALA A 170 18.10 3.02 -7.01
C ALA A 170 18.74 1.69 -6.57
N PRO A 171 20.04 1.42 -6.85
CA PRO A 171 20.77 0.29 -6.26
C PRO A 171 20.81 0.36 -4.73
N GLN A 172 21.11 1.52 -4.14
CA GLN A 172 21.14 1.65 -2.69
C GLN A 172 19.77 1.32 -2.06
N TYR A 173 18.66 1.78 -2.65
CA TYR A 173 17.32 1.40 -2.22
C TYR A 173 17.06 -0.11 -2.33
N HIS A 174 17.53 -0.74 -3.40
CA HIS A 174 17.39 -2.18 -3.60
C HIS A 174 18.15 -2.97 -2.52
N ASP A 175 19.34 -2.52 -2.14
CA ASP A 175 20.23 -3.21 -1.20
C ASP A 175 19.89 -2.94 0.27
N GLU A 176 19.24 -1.81 0.56
CA GLU A 176 18.95 -1.39 1.94
C GLU A 176 17.46 -1.48 2.30
N GLY A 177 16.57 -1.30 1.32
CA GLY A 177 15.17 -0.94 1.57
C GLY A 177 15.02 0.40 2.30
N ILE A 178 13.79 0.86 2.53
CA ILE A 178 13.55 2.14 3.22
C ILE A 178 14.10 2.14 4.65
N TYR A 179 13.99 1.01 5.36
CA TYR A 179 14.52 0.86 6.72
C TYR A 179 16.03 1.10 6.76
N GLY A 180 16.79 0.50 5.84
CA GLY A 180 18.24 0.67 5.78
C GLY A 180 18.62 2.11 5.45
N LEU A 181 17.95 2.74 4.47
CA LEU A 181 18.16 4.16 4.15
C LEU A 181 17.95 5.08 5.36
N LEU A 182 16.89 4.87 6.14
CA LEU A 182 16.64 5.61 7.39
C LEU A 182 17.68 5.30 8.47
N SER A 183 18.23 4.08 8.49
CA SER A 183 19.19 3.63 9.50
C SER A 183 20.61 4.14 9.25
N LEU A 184 20.95 4.43 7.99
CA LEU A 184 22.21 5.07 7.59
C LEU A 184 22.29 6.56 8.00
N GLY A 185 21.19 7.13 8.51
CA GLY A 185 21.14 8.51 8.99
C GLY A 185 21.49 9.50 7.88
N LYS A 186 22.47 10.39 8.13
CA LYS A 186 22.89 11.41 7.14
C LYS A 186 23.33 10.80 5.80
N ASN A 187 23.94 9.61 5.82
CA ASN A 187 24.45 8.96 4.61
C ASN A 187 23.34 8.32 3.75
N GLY A 188 22.16 8.09 4.32
CA GLY A 188 21.01 7.55 3.59
C GLY A 188 19.94 8.60 3.27
N LYS A 189 20.10 9.84 3.76
CA LYS A 189 19.05 10.87 3.71
C LYS A 189 18.66 11.23 2.28
N ASP A 190 19.63 11.55 1.42
CA ASP A 190 19.34 11.98 0.04
C ASP A 190 18.65 10.86 -0.76
N ALA A 191 19.10 9.62 -0.56
CA ALA A 191 18.47 8.44 -1.15
C ALA A 191 17.06 8.22 -0.60
N TYR A 192 16.85 8.34 0.72
CA TYR A 192 15.54 8.25 1.35
C TYR A 192 14.56 9.30 0.78
N ASP A 193 14.94 10.58 0.81
CA ASP A 193 14.10 11.67 0.32
C ASP A 193 13.70 11.45 -1.14
N ALA A 194 14.66 11.07 -1.99
CA ALA A 194 14.43 10.80 -3.40
C ALA A 194 13.50 9.59 -3.63
N VAL A 195 13.66 8.52 -2.85
CA VAL A 195 12.82 7.32 -2.91
C VAL A 195 11.39 7.63 -2.48
N VAL A 196 11.20 8.36 -1.37
CA VAL A 196 9.87 8.74 -0.87
C VAL A 196 9.18 9.68 -1.86
N TRP A 197 9.89 10.64 -2.44
CA TRP A 197 9.36 11.49 -3.52
C TRP A 197 8.89 10.69 -4.74
N ARG A 198 9.64 9.66 -5.15
CA ARG A 198 9.23 8.78 -6.26
C ARG A 198 8.07 7.88 -5.89
N LEU A 199 7.98 7.43 -4.64
CA LEU A 199 6.83 6.69 -4.13
C LEU A 199 5.57 7.56 -4.14
N ALA A 200 5.64 8.80 -3.67
CA ALA A 200 4.53 9.75 -3.69
C ALA A 200 4.00 9.98 -5.12
N GLN A 201 4.90 10.16 -6.10
CA GLN A 201 4.51 10.26 -7.51
C GLN A 201 3.83 8.98 -8.02
N ARG A 202 4.29 7.80 -7.58
CA ARG A 202 3.67 6.52 -7.95
C ARG A 202 2.29 6.34 -7.34
N VAL A 203 2.08 6.84 -6.12
CA VAL A 203 0.77 6.90 -5.45
C VAL A 203 -0.16 7.85 -6.18
N ALA A 204 0.28 9.08 -6.46
CA ALA A 204 -0.52 10.06 -7.20
C ALA A 204 -0.92 9.56 -8.59
N LYS A 205 0.04 8.95 -9.32
CA LYS A 205 -0.25 8.29 -10.60
C LYS A 205 -1.28 7.19 -10.44
N ALA A 206 -1.15 6.32 -9.44
CA ALA A 206 -2.12 5.24 -9.18
C ALA A 206 -3.52 5.81 -8.95
N TYR A 207 -3.64 6.84 -8.11
CA TYR A 207 -4.90 7.49 -7.76
C TYR A 207 -5.59 8.13 -8.98
N HIS A 208 -4.83 8.77 -9.86
CA HIS A 208 -5.36 9.38 -11.08
C HIS A 208 -5.70 8.38 -12.18
N THR A 209 -5.02 7.22 -12.21
CA THR A 209 -5.19 6.26 -13.31
C THR A 209 -6.17 5.15 -12.97
N HIS A 210 -6.26 4.77 -11.70
CA HIS A 210 -7.08 3.66 -11.23
C HIS A 210 -8.20 4.17 -10.32
N TRP A 211 -9.34 3.48 -10.40
CA TRP A 211 -10.37 3.53 -9.37
C TRP A 211 -10.52 2.15 -8.78
N VAL A 212 -10.56 2.10 -7.45
CA VAL A 212 -10.74 0.87 -6.68
C VAL A 212 -12.12 0.90 -6.05
N GLN A 213 -12.91 -0.12 -6.35
CA GLN A 213 -14.24 -0.28 -5.80
C GLN A 213 -14.15 -0.32 -4.27
N ALA A 214 -14.98 0.48 -3.60
CA ALA A 214 -15.09 0.43 -2.16
C ALA A 214 -15.70 -0.90 -1.73
N GLN A 215 -15.06 -1.58 -0.77
CA GLN A 215 -15.55 -2.82 -0.20
C GLN A 215 -15.00 -2.96 1.21
N VAL A 216 -15.81 -2.58 2.20
CA VAL A 216 -15.49 -2.77 3.61
C VAL A 216 -15.66 -4.26 3.94
N PRO A 217 -14.62 -4.97 4.43
CA PRO A 217 -14.76 -6.34 4.84
C PRO A 217 -15.78 -6.46 5.98
N ALA A 218 -16.83 -7.27 5.78
CA ALA A 218 -17.87 -7.47 6.79
C ALA A 218 -17.38 -8.32 7.99
N ASP A 219 -16.45 -9.24 7.74
CA ASP A 219 -15.84 -10.07 8.76
C ASP A 219 -14.38 -10.41 8.42
N MET A 220 -13.51 -10.07 9.36
CA MET A 220 -12.09 -10.33 9.34
C MET A 220 -11.72 -11.81 9.26
N GLN A 221 -12.52 -12.70 9.84
CA GLN A 221 -12.26 -14.14 9.84
C GLN A 221 -12.35 -14.77 8.44
N GLN A 222 -13.02 -14.10 7.51
CA GLN A 222 -13.13 -14.53 6.11
C GLN A 222 -11.93 -14.13 5.27
N LEU A 223 -11.08 -13.23 5.78
CA LEU A 223 -9.83 -12.82 5.14
C LEU A 223 -8.73 -13.84 5.42
N ARG A 224 -7.87 -14.06 4.42
CA ARG A 224 -6.72 -14.96 4.54
C ARG A 224 -5.75 -14.44 5.59
N ALA A 225 -5.39 -15.31 6.53
CA ALA A 225 -4.42 -15.02 7.58
C ALA A 225 -2.99 -15.46 7.21
N THR A 226 -2.77 -15.88 5.97
CA THR A 226 -1.46 -16.25 5.40
C THR A 226 -1.33 -15.68 4.00
N PHE A 227 -0.09 -15.52 3.54
CA PHE A 227 0.22 -15.10 2.16
C PHE A 227 0.28 -16.27 1.16
N GLU A 228 0.00 -17.49 1.63
CA GLU A 228 0.00 -18.68 0.80
C GLU A 228 -1.31 -18.74 -0.01
N GLU A 229 -1.20 -19.11 -1.28
CA GLU A 229 -2.37 -19.56 -2.03
C GLU A 229 -2.69 -20.97 -1.53
N VAL A 230 -3.88 -21.17 -0.94
CA VAL A 230 -4.38 -22.53 -0.77
C VAL A 230 -4.52 -23.09 -2.17
N GLY A 231 -3.65 -24.04 -2.53
CA GLY A 231 -3.81 -24.79 -3.76
C GLY A 231 -5.24 -25.31 -3.79
N HIS A 232 -6.03 -24.87 -4.77
CA HIS A 232 -7.15 -25.68 -5.17
C HIS A 232 -6.51 -26.96 -5.68
N ASP A 233 -6.56 -28.03 -4.87
CA ASP A 233 -6.35 -29.38 -5.38
C ASP A 233 -7.27 -29.51 -6.60
N LEU A 234 -6.65 -29.61 -7.77
CA LEU A 234 -7.35 -29.92 -9.00
C LEU A 234 -7.92 -31.33 -8.82
N VAL A 235 -9.25 -31.39 -8.62
CA VAL A 235 -10.03 -32.60 -8.82
C VAL A 235 -10.04 -32.93 -10.31
#